data_AF-A0A8S2XR57-F1
#
_entry.id   AF-A0A8S2XR57-F1
#
_cell.length_a   1.000
_cell.length_b   1.000
_cell.length_c   1.000
_cell.angle_alpha   90.00
_cell.angle_beta   90.00
_cell.angle_gamma   90.00
#
_symmetry.space_group_name_H-M   'P 1'
#
loop_
_entity.id
_entity.type
_entity.pdbx_description
1 polymer ?
#
loop_
_entity_poly.entity_id
_entity_poly.type
_entity_poly.pdbx_seq_one_letter_code
_entity_poly.pdbx_strand_id
1 'polypeptide(L)' 'QKQENVKIVDKTSIEYGLRILTNILELELEAPQLYRTVAYKLMELKQWNLALGIFQKIYSLRSDEPQSLRDLALVLIELG' A
#
# COMPACT_ATOMS: atom_id res chain seq x y z
N GLN A 1 1.50 22.82 -31.36
CA GLN A 1 2.39 21.96 -30.55
C GLN A 1 1.64 21.66 -29.26
N LYS A 2 1.05 20.46 -29.16
CA LYS A 2 0.37 19.92 -27.98
C LYS A 2 1.28 18.81 -27.44
N GLN A 3 1.51 18.78 -26.14
CA GLN A 3 2.29 17.85 -25.29
C GLN A 3 3.14 18.75 -24.38
N GLU A 4 3.09 18.76 -23.04
CA GLU A 4 2.80 17.70 -22.08
C GLU A 4 2.24 18.34 -20.80
N ASN A 5 0.93 18.22 -20.57
CA ASN A 5 0.32 18.49 -19.26
C ASN A 5 -0.03 17.15 -18.62
N VAL A 6 0.97 16.41 -18.16
CA VAL A 6 0.75 15.21 -17.34
C VAL A 6 1.48 15.40 -16.01
N LYS A 7 0.81 16.16 -15.15
CA LYS A 7 0.76 16.06 -13.69
C LYS A 7 1.88 15.20 -13.08
N ILE A 8 3.02 15.83 -12.88
CA ILE A 8 4.03 15.41 -11.93
C ILE A 8 3.34 15.49 -10.57
N VAL A 9 2.78 14.38 -10.08
CA VAL A 9 2.58 14.26 -8.63
C VAL A 9 3.99 14.43 -8.08
N ASP A 10 4.22 15.55 -7.40
CA ASP A 10 5.53 15.95 -6.92
C ASP A 10 6.19 14.76 -6.24
N LYS A 11 7.31 14.28 -6.82
CA LYS A 11 8.01 13.08 -6.37
C LYS A 11 8.36 13.18 -4.88
N THR A 12 8.63 14.41 -4.42
CA THR A 12 8.86 14.77 -3.03
C THR A 12 7.64 14.49 -2.15
N SER A 13 6.44 14.86 -2.61
CA SER A 13 5.18 14.61 -1.90
C SER A 13 4.88 13.11 -1.78
N ILE A 14 5.25 12.30 -2.77
CA ILE A 14 5.13 10.83 -2.69
C ILE A 14 6.08 10.27 -1.63
N GLU A 15 7.33 10.71 -1.60
CA GLU A 15 8.32 10.27 -0.62
C GLU A 15 7.91 10.60 0.83
N TYR A 16 7.40 11.81 1.06
CA TYR A 16 6.86 12.18 2.37
C TYR A 16 5.63 11.34 2.74
N GLY A 17 4.72 11.09 1.79
CA GLY A 17 3.57 10.23 1.99
C GLY A 17 3.97 8.82 2.40
N LEU A 18 4.94 8.22 1.71
CA LEU A 18 5.48 6.90 2.04
C LEU A 18 6.05 6.86 3.46
N ARG A 19 6.83 7.87 3.83
CA ARG A 19 7.44 7.95 5.17
C ARG A 19 6.40 8.09 6.28
N ILE A 20 5.37 8.90 6.07
CA ILE A 20 4.26 9.02 7.03
C ILE A 20 3.55 7.68 7.19
N LEU A 21 3.26 7.00 6.08
CA LEU A 21 2.59 5.70 6.09
C LEU A 21 3.42 4.65 6.83
N THR A 22 4.74 4.56 6.60
CA THR A 22 5.61 3.60 7.30
C THR A 22 5.75 3.91 8.78
N ASN A 23 5.89 5.18 9.17
CA ASN A 23 5.95 5.58 10.57
C ASN A 23 4.66 5.21 11.32
N ILE A 24 3.50 5.31 10.68
CA ILE A 24 2.22 4.88 11.27
C ILE A 24 2.22 3.37 11.56
N LEU A 25 2.84 2.55 10.70
CA LEU A 25 2.95 1.11 10.92
C LEU A 25 3.91 0.74 12.06
N GLU A 26 4.88 1.60 12.36
CA GLU A 26 5.82 1.44 13.47
C GLU A 26 5.17 1.70 14.85
N LEU A 27 3.99 2.32 14.88
CA LEU A 27 3.26 2.57 16.13
C LEU A 27 2.66 1.29 16.76
N GLU A 28 2.89 0.12 16.16
CA GLU A 28 2.43 -1.20 16.62
C GLU A 28 0.93 -1.26 16.97
N LEU A 29 0.13 -0.40 16.37
CA LEU A 29 -1.31 -0.47 16.47
C LEU A 29 -1.74 -1.82 15.91
N GLU A 30 -2.35 -2.69 16.71
CA GLU A 30 -3.00 -3.93 16.25
C GLU A 30 -4.29 -3.60 15.46
N ALA A 31 -4.17 -2.77 14.43
CA ALA A 31 -5.25 -2.24 13.63
C ALA A 31 -5.11 -2.72 12.18
N PRO A 32 -5.47 -3.98 11.85
CA PRO A 32 -5.42 -4.51 10.48
C PRO A 32 -6.10 -3.60 9.45
N GLN A 33 -7.15 -2.88 9.84
CA GLN A 33 -7.85 -1.92 8.98
C GLN A 33 -6.99 -0.71 8.61
N LEU A 34 -6.12 -0.25 9.52
CA LEU A 34 -5.17 0.81 9.24
C LEU A 34 -4.11 0.33 8.25
N TYR A 35 -3.52 -0.86 8.49
CA TYR A 35 -2.60 -1.49 7.54
C TYR A 35 -3.23 -1.63 6.15
N ARG A 36 -4.49 -2.07 6.05
CA ARG A 36 -5.21 -2.17 4.76
C ARG A 36 -5.33 -0.82 4.09
N THR A 37 -5.71 0.22 4.83
CA THR A 37 -5.84 1.58 4.30
C THR A 37 -4.51 2.06 3.70
N VAL A 38 -3.41 1.81 4.40
CA VAL A 38 -2.06 2.11 3.89
C VAL A 38 -1.76 1.31 2.62
N ALA A 39 -1.98 -0.01 2.63
CA ALA A 39 -1.68 -0.87 1.49
C ALA A 39 -2.46 -0.48 0.23
N TYR A 40 -3.77 -0.17 0.36
CA TYR A 40 -4.57 0.32 -0.74
C TYR A 40 -4.08 1.67 -1.29
N LYS A 41 -3.61 2.57 -0.43
CA LYS A 41 -2.99 3.83 -0.90
C LYS A 41 -1.69 3.61 -1.65
N LEU A 42 -0.88 2.64 -1.23
CA LEU A 42 0.32 2.24 -1.96
C LEU A 42 -0.02 1.64 -3.33
N MET A 43 -1.10 0.85 -3.42
CA MET A 43 -1.60 0.36 -4.70
C MET A 43 -2.04 1.50 -5.64
N GLU A 44 -2.77 2.50 -5.15
CA GLU A 44 -3.14 3.69 -5.95
C GLU A 44 -1.90 4.43 -6.49
N LEU A 45 -0.81 4.45 -5.72
CA LEU A 45 0.49 5.04 -6.08
C LEU A 45 1.39 4.10 -6.89
N LYS A 46 0.89 2.92 -7.29
CA LYS A 46 1.62 1.87 -8.01
C LYS A 46 2.89 1.38 -7.29
N GLN A 47 2.91 1.49 -5.97
CA GLN A 47 4.00 1.02 -5.10
C GLN A 47 3.76 -0.44 -4.69
N TRP A 48 3.70 -1.33 -5.68
CA TRP A 48 3.25 -2.71 -5.52
C TRP A 48 4.07 -3.52 -4.50
N ASN A 49 5.40 -3.40 -4.53
CA ASN A 49 6.28 -4.11 -3.60
C ASN A 49 6.05 -3.70 -2.14
N LEU A 50 5.78 -2.41 -1.89
CA LEU A 50 5.47 -1.92 -0.55
C LEU A 50 4.08 -2.39 -0.10
N ALA A 51 3.08 -2.33 -0.99
CA ALA A 51 1.75 -2.86 -0.71
C ALA A 51 1.78 -4.37 -0.40
N LEU A 52 2.59 -5.15 -1.13
CA LEU A 52 2.78 -6.58 -0.91
C LEU A 52 3.29 -6.87 0.50
N GLY A 53 4.35 -6.18 0.95
CA GLY A 53 4.89 -6.37 2.29
C GLY A 53 3.85 -6.11 3.39
N ILE A 54 2.99 -5.12 3.20
CA ILE A 54 1.91 -4.82 4.15
C ILE A 54 0.81 -5.90 4.11
N PHE A 55 0.37 -6.33 2.93
CA PHE A 55 -0.65 -7.38 2.83
C PHE A 55 -0.15 -8.74 3.36
N GLN A 56 1.13 -9.06 3.20
CA GLN A 56 1.75 -10.21 3.87
C GLN A 56 1.70 -10.08 5.39
N LYS A 57 1.96 -8.88 5.93
CA LYS A 57 1.83 -8.63 7.38
C LYS A 57 0.39 -8.78 7.85
N ILE A 58 -0.59 -8.20 7.15
CA ILE A 58 -2.02 -8.37 7.46
C ILE A 58 -2.41 -9.85 7.43
N TYR A 59 -1.98 -10.59 6.40
CA TYR A 59 -2.21 -12.02 6.31
C TYR A 59 -1.60 -12.78 7.49
N SER A 60 -0.39 -12.43 7.93
CA SER A 60 0.21 -13.06 9.11
C SER A 60 -0.56 -12.79 10.42
N LEU A 61 -1.23 -11.62 10.52
CA LEU A 61 -2.03 -11.22 11.69
C LEU A 61 -3.46 -11.78 11.66
N ARG A 62 -4.02 -12.01 10.47
CA ARG A 62 -5.44 -12.36 10.23
C ARG A 62 -5.55 -13.35 9.06
N SER A 63 -4.86 -14.49 9.15
CA SER A 63 -4.84 -15.51 8.10
C SER A 63 -6.17 -16.27 7.97
N ASP A 64 -7.01 -16.18 9.00
CA ASP A 64 -8.36 -16.72 9.10
C ASP A 64 -9.39 -15.87 8.35
N GLU A 65 -9.09 -14.60 8.06
CA GLU A 65 -10.00 -13.71 7.34
C GLU A 65 -9.88 -13.92 5.81
N PRO A 66 -10.98 -14.26 5.12
CA PRO A 66 -10.98 -14.37 3.65
C PRO A 66 -10.55 -13.07 2.95
N GLN A 67 -10.79 -11.93 3.59
CA GLN A 67 -10.37 -10.64 3.09
C GLN A 67 -8.84 -10.52 3.00
N SER A 68 -8.10 -11.03 3.98
CA SER A 68 -6.63 -10.96 3.98
C SER A 68 -6.02 -11.72 2.81
N LEU A 69 -6.58 -12.88 2.46
CA LEU A 69 -6.19 -13.66 1.28
C LEU A 69 -6.54 -12.93 -0.02
N ARG A 70 -7.75 -12.37 -0.11
CA ARG A 70 -8.19 -11.60 -1.29
C ARG A 70 -7.27 -10.42 -1.54
N ASP A 71 -7.00 -9.63 -0.51
CA ASP A 71 -6.16 -8.44 -0.59
C ASP A 71 -4.73 -8.80 -1.05
N LEU A 72 -4.16 -9.89 -0.52
CA LEU A 72 -2.86 -10.41 -0.95
C LEU A 72 -2.89 -10.90 -2.42
N ALA A 73 -3.95 -11.58 -2.84
CA ALA A 73 -4.09 -12.02 -4.22
C ALA A 73 -4.16 -10.84 -5.20
N LEU A 74 -4.90 -9.77 -4.85
CA LEU A 74 -5.03 -8.59 -5.68
C LEU A 74 -3.67 -7.93 -5.97
N VAL A 75 -2.81 -7.78 -4.96
CA VAL A 75 -1.48 -7.18 -5.18
C VAL A 75 -0.55 -8.11 -5.96
N LEU A 76 -0.67 -9.43 -5.81
CA LEU A 76 0.12 -10.39 -6.58
C LEU A 76 -0.24 -10.35 -8.08
N ILE A 77 -1.53 -10.18 -8.41
CA ILE A 77 -1.98 -10.01 -9.81
C ILE A 77 -1.37 -8.75 -10.43
N GLU A 78 -1.28 -7.64 -9.69
CA GLU A 78 -0.66 -6.41 -10.20
C GLU A 78 0.87 -6.53 -10.39
N LEU A 79 1.51 -7.50 -9.72
CA LEU A 79 2.94 -7.79 -9.84
C LEU A 79 3.26 -8.77 -10.98
N GLY A 80 2.29 -9.55 -11.49
CA GLY A 80 2.49 -10.56 -12.54
C GLY A 80 1.22 -11.23 -13.00
#